data_AF-A0A7J3ZK89-F1
#
_entry.id   AF-A0A7J3ZK89-F1
#
_cell.length_a   1.000
_cell.length_b   1.000
_cell.length_c   1.000
_cell.angle_alpha   90.00
_cell.angle_beta   90.00
_cell.angle_gamma   90.00
#
_symmetry.space_group_name_H-M   'P 1'
#
loop_
_entity.id
_entity.type
_entity.pdbx_description
1 polymer ?
#
loop_
_entity_poly.entity_id
_entity_poly.type
_entity_poly.pdbx_seq_one_letter_code
_entity_poly.pdbx_strand_id
1 'polypeptide(L)'
;MTHPVNRTTFSKVLNSEFNFRLDSSYVLNYTLYIRLLDALKKAGVVVEKASGLIKIRRERVGEAVTTATILIKSLWKASIHPLKLELRTQEGRYQCEELDIIGVATGLGSIGKFSVVPKYLKEIVEKPLATTGDLVVLELKPDRPSEDSYYMVTLLNTKFGKLVADTLTYGSTGQLHLDVKHLERVYIPVIDSYKSVADNMKIAVEEYESRAWRAYFNAMKIVEEYLGKPEELVFSVVRARDIEKTIRFRIDPSRLLILGVVSKLISKYGGRVHKASDLLEVHTTGVPREKRYKVKEGQHPLITIDSIDESGIIDDEKIYY
;
A
#
# COMPACT_ATOMS: atom_id res chain seq x y z
N MET A 1 -38.45 -36.62 -14.07
CA MET A 1 -39.03 -35.40 -14.66
C MET A 1 -37.91 -34.39 -14.82
N THR A 2 -37.44 -34.17 -16.06
CA THR A 2 -36.50 -33.10 -16.38
C THR A 2 -37.29 -31.81 -16.55
N HIS A 3 -37.24 -30.92 -15.56
CA HIS A 3 -37.74 -29.57 -15.76
C HIS A 3 -36.88 -28.94 -16.87
N PRO A 4 -37.46 -28.48 -18.00
CA PRO A 4 -36.70 -27.76 -18.99
C PRO A 4 -36.19 -26.50 -18.32
N VAL A 5 -34.89 -26.47 -18.01
CA VAL A 5 -34.21 -25.27 -17.56
C VAL A 5 -34.35 -24.28 -18.70
N ASN A 6 -35.20 -23.26 -18.51
CA ASN A 6 -35.41 -22.21 -19.48
C ASN A 6 -34.06 -21.52 -19.70
N ARG A 7 -33.35 -21.90 -20.78
CA ARG A 7 -32.00 -21.42 -21.09
C ARG A 7 -31.92 -19.91 -21.07
N THR A 8 -32.98 -19.21 -21.47
CA THR A 8 -33.07 -17.76 -21.44
C THR A 8 -33.10 -17.21 -20.02
N THR A 9 -33.78 -17.90 -19.10
CA THR A 9 -33.80 -17.54 -17.67
C THR A 9 -32.47 -17.89 -17.00
N PHE A 10 -31.92 -19.06 -17.29
CA PHE A 10 -30.61 -19.49 -16.78
C PHE A 10 -29.47 -18.57 -17.26
N SER A 11 -29.44 -18.22 -18.55
CA SER A 11 -28.48 -17.27 -19.10
C SER A 11 -28.69 -15.85 -18.56
N LYS A 12 -29.94 -15.42 -18.29
CA LYS A 12 -30.19 -14.13 -17.60
C LYS A 12 -29.68 -14.12 -16.16
N VAL A 13 -29.78 -15.24 -15.44
CA VAL A 13 -29.27 -15.39 -14.07
C VAL A 13 -27.73 -15.41 -14.07
N LEU A 14 -27.11 -16.11 -15.02
CA LEU A 14 -25.66 -16.11 -15.22
C LEU A 14 -25.14 -14.74 -15.66
N ASN A 15 -25.88 -14.03 -16.52
CA ASN A 15 -25.59 -12.67 -16.97
C ASN A 15 -26.15 -11.59 -16.01
N SER A 16 -26.30 -11.91 -14.72
CA SER A 16 -26.70 -10.94 -13.70
C SER A 16 -25.71 -9.75 -13.63
N GLU A 17 -26.06 -8.71 -12.88
CA GLU A 17 -25.36 -7.40 -12.83
C GLU A 17 -23.82 -7.48 -12.62
N PHE A 18 -23.33 -8.62 -12.12
CA PHE A 18 -21.93 -8.93 -11.82
C PHE A 18 -21.28 -10.04 -12.67
N ASN A 19 -21.93 -10.53 -13.76
CA ASN A 19 -21.52 -11.71 -14.52
C ASN A 19 -21.22 -12.91 -13.59
N PHE A 20 -22.27 -13.55 -13.10
CA PHE A 20 -22.22 -14.57 -12.04
C PHE A 20 -21.16 -15.63 -12.34
N ARG A 21 -20.14 -15.69 -11.49
CA ARG A 21 -19.08 -16.71 -11.58
C ARG A 21 -19.49 -17.93 -10.77
N LEU A 22 -19.20 -19.12 -11.30
CA LEU A 22 -19.59 -20.38 -10.67
C LEU A 22 -18.48 -20.95 -9.77
N ASP A 23 -17.42 -20.19 -9.48
CA ASP A 23 -16.42 -20.63 -8.52
C ASP A 23 -16.96 -20.56 -7.08
N SER A 24 -16.60 -21.55 -6.27
CA SER A 24 -17.18 -21.73 -4.93
C SER A 24 -16.90 -20.55 -4.00
N SER A 25 -15.73 -19.91 -4.14
CA SER A 25 -15.35 -18.76 -3.32
C SER A 25 -16.21 -17.55 -3.66
N TYR A 26 -16.41 -17.26 -4.94
CA TYR A 26 -17.31 -16.22 -5.40
C TYR A 26 -18.74 -16.44 -4.90
N VAL A 27 -19.29 -17.66 -5.08
CA VAL A 27 -20.68 -17.95 -4.68
C VAL A 27 -20.89 -17.76 -3.17
N LEU A 28 -19.95 -18.22 -2.35
CA LEU A 28 -20.00 -18.06 -0.89
C LEU A 28 -19.90 -16.58 -0.48
N ASN A 29 -18.91 -15.86 -1.01
CA ASN A 29 -18.69 -14.45 -0.70
C ASN A 29 -19.88 -13.59 -1.16
N TYR A 30 -20.40 -13.84 -2.37
CA TYR A 30 -21.54 -13.12 -2.91
C TYR A 30 -22.81 -13.38 -2.09
N THR A 31 -23.05 -14.63 -1.68
CA THR A 31 -24.19 -14.96 -0.81
C THR A 31 -24.11 -14.26 0.54
N LEU A 32 -22.93 -14.24 1.16
CA LEU A 32 -22.69 -13.52 2.41
C LEU A 32 -22.90 -12.02 2.25
N TYR A 33 -22.37 -11.45 1.16
CA TYR A 33 -22.50 -10.04 0.82
C TYR A 33 -23.97 -9.62 0.67
N ILE A 34 -24.78 -10.36 -0.09
CA ILE A 34 -26.21 -10.07 -0.24
C ILE A 34 -26.94 -10.17 1.10
N ARG A 35 -26.67 -11.21 1.91
CA ARG A 35 -27.27 -11.35 3.25
C ARG A 35 -26.95 -10.18 4.17
N LEU A 36 -25.72 -9.67 4.13
CA LEU A 36 -25.32 -8.50 4.91
C LEU A 36 -26.04 -7.24 4.43
N LEU A 37 -26.14 -7.02 3.11
CA LEU A 37 -26.89 -5.88 2.57
C LEU A 37 -28.37 -5.92 2.98
N ASP A 38 -29.01 -7.09 2.93
CA ASP A 38 -30.40 -7.24 3.35
C ASP A 38 -30.57 -6.98 4.85
N ALA A 39 -29.62 -7.42 5.68
CA ALA A 39 -29.62 -7.14 7.11
C ALA A 39 -29.46 -5.64 7.40
N LEU A 40 -28.57 -4.96 6.68
CA LEU A 40 -28.36 -3.51 6.78
C LEU A 40 -29.62 -2.74 6.38
N LYS A 41 -30.26 -3.09 5.25
CA LYS A 41 -31.52 -2.49 4.82
C LYS A 41 -32.64 -2.69 5.84
N LYS A 42 -32.76 -3.90 6.41
CA LYS A 42 -33.74 -4.19 7.48
C LYS A 42 -33.49 -3.38 8.75
N ALA A 43 -32.23 -3.05 9.03
CA ALA A 43 -31.84 -2.16 10.12
C ALA A 43 -32.03 -0.67 9.80
N GLY A 44 -32.56 -0.31 8.62
CA GLY A 44 -32.78 1.07 8.20
C GLY A 44 -31.56 1.77 7.60
N VAL A 45 -30.45 1.05 7.37
CA VAL A 45 -29.25 1.63 6.74
C VAL A 45 -29.48 1.78 5.24
N VAL A 46 -29.20 2.98 4.72
CA VAL A 46 -29.27 3.26 3.28
C VAL A 46 -28.17 2.50 2.57
N VAL A 47 -28.51 1.88 1.44
CA VAL A 47 -27.56 1.13 0.61
C VAL A 47 -27.61 1.70 -0.79
N GLU A 48 -26.48 2.24 -1.25
CA GLU A 48 -26.35 2.88 -2.56
C GLU A 48 -25.34 2.13 -3.44
N LYS A 49 -25.44 2.28 -4.76
CA LYS A 49 -24.39 1.76 -5.65
C LYS A 49 -23.14 2.62 -5.52
N ALA A 50 -21.97 1.99 -5.54
CA ALA A 50 -20.68 2.68 -5.51
C ALA A 50 -20.53 3.67 -6.68
N SER A 51 -21.09 3.37 -7.84
CA SER A 51 -21.19 4.28 -8.99
C SER A 51 -21.98 5.56 -8.69
N GLY A 52 -22.76 5.62 -7.63
CA GLY A 52 -23.37 6.86 -7.13
C GLY A 52 -22.36 7.80 -6.46
N LEU A 53 -21.25 7.27 -5.96
CA LEU A 53 -20.22 8.02 -5.22
C LEU A 53 -18.94 8.21 -6.01
N ILE A 54 -18.45 7.14 -6.63
CA ILE A 54 -17.15 7.06 -7.28
C ILE A 54 -17.28 6.68 -8.75
N LYS A 55 -16.25 7.02 -9.52
CA LYS A 55 -16.02 6.51 -10.87
C LYS A 55 -14.55 6.15 -11.04
N ILE A 56 -14.24 5.21 -11.93
CA ILE A 56 -12.87 4.81 -12.22
C ILE A 56 -12.24 5.85 -13.12
N ARG A 57 -11.14 6.45 -12.66
CA ARG A 57 -10.33 7.34 -13.49
C ARG A 57 -9.61 6.50 -14.55
N ARG A 58 -9.79 6.90 -15.82
CA ARG A 58 -9.15 6.25 -16.99
C ARG A 58 -8.10 7.11 -17.66
N GLU A 59 -7.91 8.32 -17.15
CA GLU A 59 -6.94 9.27 -17.65
C GLU A 59 -5.53 8.72 -17.49
N ARG A 60 -4.80 8.69 -18.61
CA ARG A 60 -3.42 8.23 -18.66
C ARG A 60 -2.49 9.41 -18.87
N VAL A 61 -1.31 9.34 -18.28
CA VAL A 61 -0.22 10.27 -18.55
C VAL A 61 0.13 10.14 -20.04
N GLY A 62 -0.19 11.18 -20.82
CA GLY A 62 -0.14 11.16 -22.29
C GLY A 62 1.26 11.33 -22.87
N GLU A 63 2.19 11.90 -22.13
CA GLU A 63 3.60 12.10 -22.51
C GLU A 63 4.54 11.42 -21.50
N ALA A 64 5.81 11.21 -21.87
CA ALA A 64 6.84 10.71 -20.98
C ALA A 64 7.26 11.74 -19.90
N VAL A 65 6.32 12.12 -19.04
CA VAL A 65 6.53 13.02 -17.91
C VAL A 65 7.10 12.24 -16.73
N THR A 66 8.10 12.78 -16.03
CA THR A 66 8.57 12.20 -14.77
C THR A 66 7.51 12.42 -13.69
N THR A 67 6.91 11.33 -13.21
CA THR A 67 5.89 11.38 -12.14
C THR A 67 6.41 10.66 -10.90
N ALA A 68 5.92 11.10 -9.74
CA ALA A 68 6.05 10.34 -8.51
C ALA A 68 5.01 9.23 -8.52
N THR A 69 5.48 8.01 -8.77
CA THR A 69 4.63 6.85 -9.01
C THR A 69 4.30 6.15 -7.71
N ILE A 70 3.01 6.05 -7.41
CA ILE A 70 2.43 5.26 -6.32
C ILE A 70 2.49 3.79 -6.72
N LEU A 71 3.03 2.97 -5.82
CA LEU A 71 3.17 1.53 -5.95
C LEU A 71 2.35 0.82 -4.87
N ILE A 72 2.14 -0.49 -4.99
CA ILE A 72 1.48 -1.29 -3.95
C ILE A 72 2.15 -1.07 -2.58
N LYS A 73 3.49 -1.00 -2.53
CA LYS A 73 4.24 -0.75 -1.29
C LYS A 73 4.02 0.64 -0.70
N SER A 74 3.56 1.59 -1.50
CA SER A 74 3.32 2.98 -1.08
C SER A 74 2.00 3.14 -0.33
N LEU A 75 1.05 2.20 -0.47
CA LEU A 75 -0.22 2.22 0.26
C LEU A 75 0.01 1.79 1.72
N TRP A 76 -0.36 2.65 2.67
CA TRP A 76 -0.06 2.50 4.09
C TRP A 76 -1.23 2.97 4.96
N LYS A 77 -1.81 2.09 5.79
CA LYS A 77 -2.81 2.44 6.83
C LYS A 77 -3.95 3.39 6.37
N ALA A 78 -4.37 3.28 5.11
CA ALA A 78 -5.37 4.11 4.40
C ALA A 78 -4.89 5.43 3.77
N SER A 79 -3.60 5.74 3.81
CA SER A 79 -2.95 6.88 3.14
C SER A 79 -1.77 6.43 2.26
N ILE A 80 -1.04 7.39 1.69
CA ILE A 80 0.12 7.14 0.83
C ILE A 80 1.40 7.55 1.55
N HIS A 81 2.33 6.60 1.67
CA HIS A 81 3.64 6.79 2.29
C HIS A 81 4.58 7.57 1.35
N PRO A 82 5.00 8.81 1.68
CA PRO A 82 5.75 9.68 0.77
C PRO A 82 7.11 9.10 0.34
N LEU A 83 7.86 8.47 1.26
CA LEU A 83 9.18 7.90 0.96
C LEU A 83 9.15 6.63 0.09
N LYS A 84 7.97 6.02 -0.11
CA LYS A 84 7.83 4.78 -0.89
C LYS A 84 7.39 5.05 -2.33
N LEU A 85 7.33 6.31 -2.73
CA LEU A 85 7.08 6.73 -4.11
C LEU A 85 8.33 6.54 -4.94
N GLU A 86 8.16 6.19 -6.22
CA GLU A 86 9.28 6.07 -7.16
C GLU A 86 9.15 7.08 -8.29
N LEU A 87 10.22 7.80 -8.58
CA LEU A 87 10.28 8.63 -9.78
C LEU A 87 10.40 7.73 -11.01
N ARG A 88 9.43 7.84 -11.91
CA ARG A 88 9.43 7.09 -13.16
C ARG A 88 9.10 8.01 -14.33
N THR A 89 9.65 7.69 -15.50
CA THR A 89 9.46 8.42 -16.75
C THR A 89 9.00 7.42 -17.81
N GLN A 90 7.71 7.12 -17.83
CA GLN A 90 7.09 6.12 -18.70
C GLN A 90 5.66 6.54 -19.12
N GLU A 91 5.26 6.17 -20.33
CA GLU A 91 3.89 6.37 -20.81
C GLU A 91 2.92 5.34 -20.22
N GLY A 92 1.62 5.59 -20.36
CA GLY A 92 0.57 4.59 -20.08
C GLY A 92 0.24 4.36 -18.60
N ARG A 93 0.81 5.17 -17.70
CA ARG A 93 0.44 5.21 -16.27
C ARG A 93 -0.87 5.96 -16.08
N TYR A 94 -1.63 5.62 -15.05
CA TYR A 94 -2.85 6.34 -14.70
C TYR A 94 -2.51 7.54 -13.84
N GLN A 95 -2.98 8.72 -14.23
CA GLN A 95 -2.83 9.92 -13.41
C GLN A 95 -3.63 9.77 -12.12
N CYS A 96 -3.17 10.37 -11.03
CA CYS A 96 -3.96 10.51 -9.82
C CYS A 96 -3.88 11.92 -9.26
N GLU A 97 -4.96 12.34 -8.63
CA GLU A 97 -5.13 13.64 -8.01
C GLU A 97 -5.33 13.49 -6.49
N GLU A 98 -5.31 14.62 -5.78
CA GLU A 98 -5.70 14.65 -4.37
C GLU A 98 -7.09 14.08 -4.17
N LEU A 99 -7.28 13.37 -3.05
CA LEU A 99 -8.53 12.72 -2.67
C LEU A 99 -8.97 11.57 -3.58
N ASP A 100 -8.24 11.26 -4.66
CA ASP A 100 -8.45 10.01 -5.36
C ASP A 100 -8.20 8.83 -4.40
N ILE A 101 -8.96 7.75 -4.55
CA ILE A 101 -8.81 6.52 -3.79
C ILE A 101 -8.05 5.52 -4.67
N ILE A 102 -6.91 5.08 -4.18
CA ILE A 102 -6.04 4.12 -4.83
C ILE A 102 -6.31 2.72 -4.25
N GLY A 103 -6.70 1.78 -5.10
CA GLY A 103 -6.96 0.40 -4.71
C GLY A 103 -5.95 -0.57 -5.33
N VAL A 104 -5.57 -1.63 -4.61
CA VAL A 104 -4.76 -2.70 -5.18
C VAL A 104 -5.63 -3.64 -6.00
N ALA A 105 -5.32 -3.73 -7.30
CA ALA A 105 -6.06 -4.56 -8.25
C ALA A 105 -5.38 -5.91 -8.54
N THR A 106 -4.11 -6.09 -8.19
CA THR A 106 -3.36 -7.34 -8.42
C THR A 106 -2.56 -7.77 -7.19
N GLY A 107 -2.24 -9.07 -7.12
CA GLY A 107 -1.29 -9.61 -6.14
C GLY A 107 -1.88 -10.30 -4.92
N LEU A 108 -1.19 -11.33 -4.45
CA LEU A 108 -1.62 -12.15 -3.31
C LEU A 108 -1.48 -11.38 -2.00
N GLY A 109 -2.54 -11.33 -1.19
CA GLY A 109 -2.54 -10.71 0.15
C GLY A 109 -2.62 -9.18 0.19
N SER A 110 -2.51 -8.49 -0.95
CA SER A 110 -2.65 -7.04 -1.03
C SER A 110 -3.93 -6.56 -1.74
N ILE A 111 -4.60 -7.42 -2.52
CA ILE A 111 -5.89 -7.07 -3.14
C ILE A 111 -6.93 -6.66 -2.11
N GLY A 112 -7.60 -5.55 -2.42
CA GLY A 112 -8.61 -4.94 -1.56
C GLY A 112 -8.04 -4.04 -0.48
N LYS A 113 -6.74 -3.70 -0.53
CA LYS A 113 -6.18 -2.56 0.20
C LYS A 113 -6.50 -1.29 -0.56
N PHE A 114 -6.99 -0.29 0.16
CA PHE A 114 -7.32 1.02 -0.41
C PHE A 114 -6.63 2.12 0.39
N SER A 115 -6.25 3.20 -0.28
CA SER A 115 -5.67 4.39 0.38
C SER A 115 -6.13 5.65 -0.34
N VAL A 116 -6.36 6.72 0.40
CA VAL A 116 -6.66 8.03 -0.17
C VAL A 116 -5.35 8.73 -0.51
N VAL A 117 -5.28 9.45 -1.63
CA VAL A 117 -4.19 10.37 -1.93
C VAL A 117 -4.37 11.61 -1.05
N PRO A 118 -3.52 11.81 -0.02
CA PRO A 118 -3.75 12.89 0.92
C PRO A 118 -3.32 14.24 0.33
N LYS A 119 -3.95 15.32 0.78
CA LYS A 119 -3.69 16.68 0.23
C LYS A 119 -2.26 17.13 0.48
N TYR A 120 -1.75 16.84 1.68
CA TYR A 120 -0.38 17.20 2.04
C TYR A 120 0.68 16.55 1.12
N LEU A 121 0.34 15.49 0.37
CA LEU A 121 1.32 14.82 -0.48
C LEU A 121 1.84 15.73 -1.59
N LYS A 122 1.00 16.61 -2.15
CA LYS A 122 1.44 17.58 -3.17
C LYS A 122 2.36 18.67 -2.60
N GLU A 123 2.27 18.94 -1.30
CA GLU A 123 3.20 19.87 -0.62
C GLU A 123 4.59 19.26 -0.46
N ILE A 124 4.67 17.93 -0.38
CA ILE A 124 5.92 17.17 -0.21
C ILE A 124 6.53 16.78 -1.57
N VAL A 125 5.67 16.55 -2.57
CA VAL A 125 6.05 15.99 -3.87
C VAL A 125 5.72 16.98 -4.98
N GLU A 126 6.74 17.64 -5.51
CA GLU A 126 6.58 18.63 -6.60
C GLU A 126 6.26 18.01 -7.98
N LYS A 127 6.30 16.67 -8.09
CA LYS A 127 6.02 15.96 -9.35
C LYS A 127 4.54 15.56 -9.41
N PRO A 128 3.94 15.50 -10.62
CA PRO A 128 2.63 14.90 -10.79
C PRO A 128 2.60 13.49 -10.21
N LEU A 129 1.44 13.07 -9.71
CA LEU A 129 1.25 11.74 -9.15
C LEU A 129 0.67 10.81 -10.23
N ALA A 130 1.13 9.56 -10.24
CA ALA A 130 0.57 8.53 -11.10
C ALA A 130 0.62 7.15 -10.41
N THR A 131 -0.08 6.17 -10.95
CA THR A 131 -0.04 4.77 -10.47
C THR A 131 0.47 3.82 -11.56
N THR A 132 0.89 2.62 -11.13
CA THR A 132 1.10 1.49 -12.06
C THR A 132 -0.24 0.84 -12.45
N GLY A 133 -0.21 -0.05 -13.45
CA GLY A 133 -1.38 -0.82 -13.87
C GLY A 133 -1.85 -1.88 -12.86
N ASP A 134 -1.08 -2.11 -11.79
CA ASP A 134 -1.46 -2.99 -10.68
C ASP A 134 -2.43 -2.34 -9.69
N LEU A 135 -2.64 -1.04 -9.85
CA LEU A 135 -3.50 -0.22 -9.01
C LEU A 135 -4.68 0.30 -9.83
N VAL A 136 -5.80 0.51 -9.15
CA VAL A 136 -6.97 1.21 -9.68
C VAL A 136 -7.08 2.58 -9.02
N VAL A 137 -7.43 3.59 -9.82
CA VAL A 137 -7.71 4.95 -9.35
C VAL A 137 -9.23 5.18 -9.39
N LEU A 138 -9.81 5.48 -8.23
CA LEU A 138 -11.22 5.81 -8.07
C LEU A 138 -11.31 7.29 -7.69
N GLU A 139 -11.98 8.07 -8.53
CA GLU A 139 -12.25 9.49 -8.25
C GLU A 139 -13.70 9.66 -7.79
N LEU A 140 -13.94 10.60 -6.89
CA LEU A 140 -15.31 10.98 -6.53
C LEU A 140 -16.02 11.59 -7.74
N LYS A 141 -17.34 11.45 -7.78
CA LYS A 141 -18.14 12.21 -8.73
C LYS A 141 -18.13 13.71 -8.36
N PRO A 142 -18.22 14.63 -9.35
CA PRO A 142 -18.09 16.07 -9.12
C PRO A 142 -19.12 16.67 -8.16
N ASP A 143 -20.29 16.04 -8.03
CA ASP A 143 -21.40 16.46 -7.16
C ASP A 143 -21.26 15.96 -5.71
N ARG A 144 -20.23 15.16 -5.41
CA ARG A 144 -20.01 14.58 -4.09
C ARG A 144 -19.06 15.44 -3.23
N PRO A 145 -19.30 15.55 -1.92
CA PRO A 145 -18.40 16.24 -1.01
C PRO A 145 -17.06 15.48 -0.89
N SER A 146 -15.97 16.23 -0.73
CA SER A 146 -14.61 15.67 -0.60
C SER A 146 -14.46 14.64 0.53
N GLU A 147 -15.25 14.81 1.59
CA GLU A 147 -15.32 13.96 2.77
C GLU A 147 -15.65 12.50 2.41
N ASP A 148 -16.38 12.28 1.31
CA ASP A 148 -16.77 10.96 0.87
C ASP A 148 -15.55 10.09 0.51
N SER A 149 -14.41 10.67 0.11
CA SER A 149 -13.18 9.90 -0.13
C SER A 149 -12.68 9.24 1.14
N TYR A 150 -12.70 9.96 2.27
CA TYR A 150 -12.27 9.45 3.57
C TYR A 150 -13.27 8.44 4.13
N TYR A 151 -14.57 8.65 3.92
CA TYR A 151 -15.57 7.65 4.25
C TYR A 151 -15.34 6.35 3.45
N MET A 152 -15.19 6.48 2.14
CA MET A 152 -15.04 5.35 1.23
C MET A 152 -13.78 4.55 1.50
N VAL A 153 -12.63 5.20 1.69
CA VAL A 153 -11.39 4.47 2.03
C VAL A 153 -11.52 3.75 3.37
N THR A 154 -12.22 4.35 4.34
CA THR A 154 -12.49 3.71 5.64
C THR A 154 -13.36 2.48 5.47
N LEU A 155 -14.50 2.62 4.78
CA LEU A 155 -15.44 1.53 4.51
C LEU A 155 -14.77 0.38 3.75
N LEU A 156 -14.01 0.69 2.70
CA LEU A 156 -13.34 -0.29 1.85
C LEU A 156 -12.23 -1.07 2.58
N ASN A 157 -11.62 -0.50 3.62
CA ASN A 157 -10.66 -1.19 4.48
C ASN A 157 -11.30 -1.95 5.66
N THR A 158 -12.63 -1.94 5.81
CA THR A 158 -13.31 -2.80 6.80
C THR A 158 -13.45 -4.24 6.32
N LYS A 159 -13.94 -5.14 7.19
CA LYS A 159 -14.34 -6.50 6.80
C LYS A 159 -15.41 -6.51 5.69
N PHE A 160 -16.30 -5.53 5.67
CA PHE A 160 -17.29 -5.39 4.60
C PHE A 160 -16.61 -5.05 3.28
N GLY A 161 -15.72 -4.06 3.28
CA GLY A 161 -14.93 -3.70 2.10
C GLY A 161 -14.04 -4.84 1.59
N LYS A 162 -13.45 -5.61 2.51
CA LYS A 162 -12.70 -6.82 2.16
C LYS A 162 -13.60 -7.87 1.51
N LEU A 163 -14.79 -8.11 2.05
CA LEU A 163 -15.78 -8.99 1.43
C LEU A 163 -16.16 -8.52 0.02
N VAL A 164 -16.39 -7.21 -0.17
CA VAL A 164 -16.63 -6.63 -1.50
C VAL A 164 -15.47 -6.95 -2.44
N ALA A 165 -14.22 -6.68 -2.04
CA ALA A 165 -13.06 -7.01 -2.85
C ALA A 165 -12.95 -8.52 -3.16
N ASP A 166 -13.25 -9.38 -2.19
CA ASP A 166 -13.21 -10.83 -2.36
C ASP A 166 -14.31 -11.35 -3.30
N THR A 167 -15.50 -10.71 -3.35
CA THR A 167 -16.52 -11.00 -4.37
C THR A 167 -16.08 -10.62 -5.78
N LEU A 168 -15.19 -9.63 -5.90
CA LEU A 168 -14.72 -9.13 -7.19
C LEU A 168 -13.41 -9.78 -7.63
N THR A 169 -12.70 -10.46 -6.73
CA THR A 169 -11.41 -11.09 -7.04
C THR A 169 -11.59 -12.35 -7.87
N TYR A 170 -10.74 -12.56 -8.87
CA TYR A 170 -10.69 -13.75 -9.72
C TYR A 170 -9.25 -14.13 -10.05
N GLY A 171 -9.05 -15.28 -10.69
CA GLY A 171 -7.74 -15.79 -11.10
C GLY A 171 -7.25 -16.96 -10.24
N SER A 172 -6.09 -17.50 -10.60
CA SER A 172 -5.43 -18.58 -9.87
C SER A 172 -4.48 -18.05 -8.80
N THR A 173 -4.11 -18.91 -7.84
CA THR A 173 -3.16 -18.58 -6.78
C THR A 173 -1.87 -18.02 -7.38
N GLY A 174 -1.54 -16.75 -7.06
CA GLY A 174 -0.36 -16.04 -7.56
C GLY A 174 -0.65 -15.05 -8.71
N GLN A 175 -1.79 -15.17 -9.39
CA GLN A 175 -2.26 -14.26 -10.44
C GLN A 175 -3.69 -13.80 -10.16
N LEU A 176 -3.93 -13.36 -8.92
CA LEU A 176 -5.22 -12.81 -8.54
C LEU A 176 -5.37 -11.40 -9.10
N HIS A 177 -6.56 -11.13 -9.60
CA HIS A 177 -6.97 -9.84 -10.16
C HIS A 177 -8.32 -9.43 -9.56
N LEU A 178 -8.47 -8.14 -9.27
CA LEU A 178 -9.73 -7.53 -8.91
C LEU A 178 -10.49 -7.17 -10.18
N ASP A 179 -11.76 -7.56 -10.30
CA ASP A 179 -12.61 -7.10 -11.40
C ASP A 179 -13.03 -5.65 -11.19
N VAL A 180 -12.14 -4.75 -11.59
CA VAL A 180 -12.29 -3.31 -11.46
C VAL A 180 -13.57 -2.80 -12.12
N LYS A 181 -14.01 -3.39 -13.25
CA LYS A 181 -15.23 -2.95 -13.97
C LYS A 181 -16.49 -3.12 -13.13
N HIS A 182 -16.48 -4.07 -12.21
CA HIS A 182 -17.62 -4.37 -11.34
C HIS A 182 -17.54 -3.65 -9.99
N LEU A 183 -16.40 -3.03 -9.65
CA LEU A 183 -16.24 -2.26 -8.42
C LEU A 183 -17.22 -1.07 -8.34
N GLU A 184 -17.53 -0.42 -9.45
CA GLU A 184 -18.54 0.66 -9.51
C GLU A 184 -19.98 0.14 -9.34
N ARG A 185 -20.22 -1.16 -9.52
CA ARG A 185 -21.57 -1.75 -9.49
C ARG A 185 -21.95 -2.31 -8.13
N VAL A 186 -20.97 -2.49 -7.24
CA VAL A 186 -21.24 -2.99 -5.89
C VAL A 186 -22.06 -1.97 -5.12
N TYR A 187 -22.86 -2.48 -4.20
CA TYR A 187 -23.64 -1.71 -3.28
C TYR A 187 -22.87 -1.56 -1.98
N ILE A 188 -22.91 -0.36 -1.42
CA ILE A 188 -22.20 0.05 -0.23
C ILE A 188 -23.19 0.67 0.75
N PRO A 189 -23.05 0.42 2.05
CA PRO A 189 -23.83 1.13 3.04
C PRO A 189 -23.44 2.60 3.07
N VAL A 190 -24.44 3.45 3.26
CA VAL A 190 -24.31 4.86 3.64
C VAL A 190 -24.99 4.98 4.99
N ILE A 191 -24.20 5.19 6.03
CA ILE A 191 -24.66 5.28 7.42
C ILE A 191 -24.92 6.74 7.80
N ASP A 192 -25.87 6.98 8.71
CA ASP A 192 -26.19 8.35 9.14
C ASP A 192 -24.98 9.10 9.73
N SER A 193 -24.08 8.36 10.40
CA SER A 193 -22.84 8.88 10.98
C SER A 193 -21.67 8.96 9.99
N TYR A 194 -21.90 8.85 8.67
CA TYR A 194 -20.80 8.77 7.69
C TYR A 194 -19.87 9.99 7.78
N LYS A 195 -20.43 11.18 8.04
CA LYS A 195 -19.66 12.42 8.21
C LYS A 195 -18.68 12.32 9.38
N SER A 196 -19.12 11.84 10.54
CA SER A 196 -18.23 11.67 11.69
C SER A 196 -17.10 10.67 11.41
N VAL A 197 -17.39 9.58 10.68
CA VAL A 197 -16.37 8.62 10.25
C VAL A 197 -15.38 9.27 9.27
N ALA A 198 -15.90 9.99 8.28
CA ALA A 198 -15.08 10.73 7.31
C ALA A 198 -14.19 11.77 7.99
N ASP A 199 -14.75 12.55 8.91
CA ASP A 199 -14.05 13.61 9.65
C ASP A 199 -12.93 13.05 10.50
N ASN A 200 -13.18 11.95 11.23
CA ASN A 200 -12.14 11.28 12.03
C ASN A 200 -10.98 10.79 11.15
N MET A 201 -11.30 10.18 10.00
CA MET A 201 -10.28 9.73 9.06
C MET A 201 -9.53 10.90 8.42
N LYS A 202 -10.24 11.97 8.05
CA LYS A 202 -9.67 13.21 7.53
C LYS A 202 -8.70 13.85 8.53
N ILE A 203 -9.07 13.96 9.81
CA ILE A 203 -8.19 14.48 10.87
C ILE A 203 -6.95 13.57 11.02
N ALA A 204 -7.15 12.25 11.03
CA ALA A 204 -6.03 11.32 11.15
C ALA A 204 -5.00 11.48 10.03
N VAL A 205 -5.45 11.60 8.78
CA VAL A 205 -4.58 11.68 7.60
C VAL A 205 -4.06 13.10 7.37
N GLU A 206 -4.95 14.10 7.31
CA GLU A 206 -4.58 15.46 6.90
C GLU A 206 -3.98 16.30 8.03
N GLU A 207 -4.28 15.98 9.30
CA GLU A 207 -3.71 16.69 10.43
C GLU A 207 -2.58 15.91 11.09
N TYR A 208 -2.86 14.74 11.66
CA TYR A 208 -1.87 14.02 12.47
C TYR A 208 -0.75 13.42 11.63
N GLU A 209 -1.08 12.71 10.55
CA GLU A 209 -0.07 12.12 9.67
C GLU A 209 0.72 13.20 8.92
N SER A 210 0.05 14.25 8.41
CA SER A 210 0.73 15.42 7.82
C SER A 210 1.75 16.06 8.78
N ARG A 211 1.36 16.30 10.05
CA ARG A 211 2.27 16.83 11.08
C ARG A 211 3.43 15.89 11.36
N ALA A 212 3.18 14.58 11.41
CA ALA A 212 4.23 13.58 11.61
C ALA A 212 5.24 13.60 10.45
N TRP A 213 4.78 13.62 9.20
CA TRP A 213 5.65 13.72 8.02
C TRP A 213 6.43 15.03 8.01
N ARG A 214 5.79 16.17 8.26
CA ARG A 214 6.49 17.48 8.33
C ARG A 214 7.58 17.47 9.41
N ALA A 215 7.29 16.93 10.60
CA ALA A 215 8.28 16.81 11.66
C ALA A 215 9.44 15.89 11.24
N TYR A 216 9.14 14.77 10.59
CA TYR A 216 10.15 13.84 10.08
C TYR A 216 11.07 14.49 9.04
N PHE A 217 10.51 15.16 8.02
CA PHE A 217 11.30 15.85 6.99
C PHE A 217 12.13 17.00 7.56
N ASN A 218 11.59 17.76 8.52
CA ASN A 218 12.34 18.80 9.22
C ASN A 218 13.51 18.22 10.02
N ALA A 219 13.29 17.11 10.74
CA ALA A 219 14.34 16.42 11.47
C ALA A 219 15.44 15.91 10.53
N MET A 220 15.07 15.30 9.40
CA MET A 220 16.03 14.87 8.38
C MET A 220 16.87 16.04 7.86
N LYS A 221 16.23 17.18 7.55
CA LYS A 221 16.94 18.38 7.10
C LYS A 221 17.95 18.89 8.13
N ILE A 222 17.59 18.93 9.42
CA ILE A 222 18.51 19.33 10.50
C ILE A 222 19.70 18.37 10.58
N VAL A 223 19.45 17.06 10.46
CA VAL A 223 20.51 16.04 10.44
C VAL A 223 21.42 16.22 9.22
N GLU A 224 20.86 16.47 8.04
CA GLU A 224 21.62 16.76 6.82
C GLU A 224 22.48 18.03 6.96
N GLU A 225 21.93 19.10 7.54
CA GLU A 225 22.67 20.35 7.79
C GLU A 225 23.80 20.14 8.81
N TYR A 226 23.54 19.39 9.88
CA TYR A 226 24.54 19.07 10.91
C TYR A 226 25.67 18.18 10.39
N LEU A 227 25.35 17.14 9.61
CA LEU A 227 26.33 16.24 9.02
C LEU A 227 27.04 16.86 7.81
N GLY A 228 26.54 18.00 7.30
CA GLY A 228 26.94 18.61 6.04
C GLY A 228 26.28 17.91 4.85
N LYS A 229 26.14 18.61 3.72
CA LYS A 229 25.72 17.97 2.46
C LYS A 229 26.62 16.76 2.24
N PRO A 230 26.06 15.55 2.09
CA PRO A 230 26.83 14.45 1.55
C PRO A 230 27.33 14.88 0.17
N GLU A 231 28.62 15.16 0.03
CA GLU A 231 29.26 14.94 -1.27
C GLU A 231 29.16 13.43 -1.53
N GLU A 232 28.08 13.01 -2.19
CA GLU A 232 27.78 11.61 -2.52
C GLU A 232 28.13 10.63 -1.37
N LEU A 233 27.53 10.75 -0.17
CA LEU A 233 27.63 9.67 0.82
C LEU A 233 26.87 8.46 0.27
N VAL A 234 27.61 7.61 -0.43
CA VAL A 234 27.18 6.26 -0.79
C VAL A 234 27.17 5.45 0.50
N PHE A 235 26.04 5.47 1.20
CA PHE A 235 25.78 4.50 2.25
C PHE A 235 25.44 3.17 1.59
N SER A 236 26.43 2.28 1.47
CA SER A 236 26.18 0.87 1.15
C SER A 236 26.21 0.05 2.43
N VAL A 237 25.06 -0.47 2.85
CA VAL A 237 24.99 -1.45 3.94
C VAL A 237 25.19 -2.85 3.35
N VAL A 238 26.35 -3.45 3.59
CA VAL A 238 26.60 -4.87 3.25
C VAL A 238 26.25 -5.70 4.48
N ARG A 239 25.33 -6.66 4.34
CA ARG A 239 24.96 -7.54 5.46
C ARG A 239 26.13 -8.48 5.78
N ALA A 240 26.46 -8.62 7.07
CA ALA A 240 27.50 -9.55 7.53
C ALA A 240 27.21 -11.01 7.13
N ARG A 241 25.95 -11.41 6.95
CA ARG A 241 25.53 -12.72 6.41
C ARG A 241 26.07 -13.00 5.00
N ASP A 242 26.23 -11.96 4.19
CA ASP A 242 26.78 -12.04 2.84
C ASP A 242 28.32 -12.11 2.87
N ILE A 243 28.93 -11.89 4.04
CA ILE A 243 30.36 -12.04 4.36
C ILE A 243 30.66 -13.36 5.10
N GLU A 244 29.73 -13.91 5.88
CA GLU A 244 29.92 -15.16 6.63
C GLU A 244 29.79 -16.43 5.76
N LYS A 245 28.95 -16.38 4.71
CA LYS A 245 28.94 -17.45 3.68
C LYS A 245 30.24 -17.52 2.86
N THR A 246 31.16 -16.58 3.10
CA THR A 246 32.35 -16.28 2.30
C THR A 246 33.60 -16.99 2.82
N ILE A 247 33.51 -17.66 3.99
CA ILE A 247 34.62 -18.45 4.55
C ILE A 247 34.69 -19.86 3.90
N ARG A 248 33.69 -20.26 3.11
CA ARG A 248 33.69 -21.54 2.37
C ARG A 248 33.76 -21.35 0.84
N PHE A 249 35.00 -21.26 0.35
CA PHE A 249 35.50 -21.78 -0.93
C PHE A 249 34.83 -21.40 -2.28
N ARG A 250 34.33 -20.19 -2.49
CA ARG A 250 34.20 -19.67 -3.88
C ARG A 250 34.26 -18.14 -3.92
N ILE A 251 34.97 -17.59 -4.89
CA ILE A 251 34.91 -16.16 -5.27
C ILE A 251 34.18 -16.15 -6.62
N ASP A 252 33.05 -15.47 -6.74
CA ASP A 252 32.32 -15.31 -8.01
C ASP A 252 32.49 -13.86 -8.56
N PRO A 253 32.16 -13.61 -9.85
CA PRO A 253 32.34 -12.30 -10.47
C PRO A 253 31.54 -11.17 -9.82
N SER A 254 30.35 -11.47 -9.29
CA SER A 254 29.51 -10.54 -8.54
C SER A 254 30.22 -10.02 -7.29
N ARG A 255 31.02 -10.88 -6.63
CA ARG A 255 31.81 -10.57 -5.43
C ARG A 255 33.00 -9.65 -5.70
N LEU A 256 33.71 -9.85 -6.81
CA LEU A 256 34.77 -8.94 -7.25
C LEU A 256 34.20 -7.56 -7.61
N LEU A 257 32.96 -7.53 -8.10
CA LEU A 257 32.24 -6.30 -8.40
C LEU A 257 31.91 -5.52 -7.13
N ILE A 258 31.41 -6.18 -6.09
CA ILE A 258 31.11 -5.54 -4.79
C ILE A 258 32.40 -5.03 -4.14
N LEU A 259 33.45 -5.85 -4.05
CA LEU A 259 34.74 -5.44 -3.48
C LEU A 259 35.41 -4.33 -4.32
N GLY A 260 35.29 -4.41 -5.65
CA GLY A 260 35.80 -3.39 -6.56
C GLY A 260 35.04 -2.07 -6.47
N VAL A 261 33.71 -2.11 -6.29
CA VAL A 261 32.88 -0.92 -6.06
C VAL A 261 33.22 -0.31 -4.71
N VAL A 262 33.26 -1.10 -3.62
CA VAL A 262 33.64 -0.61 -2.29
C VAL A 262 35.06 -0.04 -2.27
N SER A 263 36.03 -0.72 -2.89
CA SER A 263 37.40 -0.22 -3.00
C SER A 263 37.50 1.06 -3.82
N LYS A 264 36.73 1.18 -4.92
CA LYS A 264 36.68 2.41 -5.73
C LYS A 264 36.01 3.56 -4.99
N LEU A 265 34.96 3.28 -4.21
CA LEU A 265 34.30 4.27 -3.36
C LEU A 265 35.26 4.77 -2.27
N ILE A 266 35.97 3.87 -1.58
CA ILE A 266 36.98 4.23 -0.58
C ILE A 266 38.10 5.07 -1.21
N SER A 267 38.62 4.67 -2.37
CA SER A 267 39.70 5.39 -3.05
C SER A 267 39.28 6.75 -3.62
N LYS A 268 38.02 6.88 -4.06
CA LYS A 268 37.50 8.10 -4.70
C LYS A 268 37.09 9.16 -3.68
N TYR A 269 36.49 8.74 -2.55
CA TYR A 269 35.94 9.67 -1.57
C TYR A 269 36.78 9.80 -0.29
N GLY A 270 37.94 9.13 -0.21
CA GLY A 270 38.84 9.23 0.94
C GLY A 270 38.24 8.76 2.26
N GLY A 271 37.15 7.99 2.20
CA GLY A 271 36.33 7.63 3.36
C GLY A 271 37.04 6.63 4.27
N ARG A 272 36.92 6.83 5.59
CA ARG A 272 37.30 5.83 6.60
C ARG A 272 36.21 4.76 6.66
N VAL A 273 36.60 3.49 6.54
CA VAL A 273 35.71 2.36 6.76
C VAL A 273 35.62 2.12 8.27
N HIS A 274 34.44 2.32 8.84
CA HIS A 274 34.14 1.99 10.23
C HIS A 274 33.27 0.73 10.28
N LYS A 275 33.49 -0.16 11.25
CA LYS A 275 32.51 -1.23 11.48
C LYS A 275 31.27 -0.58 12.08
N ALA A 276 30.09 -1.08 11.74
CA ALA A 276 28.84 -0.61 12.34
C ALA A 276 28.87 -0.71 13.88
N SER A 277 29.58 -1.72 14.43
CA SER A 277 29.83 -1.88 15.87
C SER A 277 30.67 -0.77 16.51
N ASP A 278 31.44 -0.03 15.71
CA ASP A 278 32.29 1.06 16.20
C ASP A 278 31.48 2.37 16.28
N LEU A 279 30.35 2.44 15.56
CA LEU A 279 29.47 3.61 15.47
C LEU A 279 28.18 3.45 16.27
N LEU A 280 27.77 2.20 16.52
CA LEU A 280 26.53 1.85 17.19
C LEU A 280 26.83 0.83 18.30
N GLU A 281 26.19 0.97 19.45
CA GLU A 281 26.13 -0.10 20.46
C GLU A 281 25.29 -1.27 19.93
N VAL A 282 25.95 -2.14 19.16
CA VAL A 282 25.33 -3.35 18.62
C VAL A 282 25.40 -4.45 19.67
N HIS A 283 24.35 -4.57 20.48
CA HIS A 283 24.18 -5.75 21.32
C HIS A 283 23.72 -6.94 20.47
N THR A 284 24.64 -7.83 20.12
CA THR A 284 24.34 -9.14 19.51
C THR A 284 23.81 -10.12 20.57
N THR A 285 22.73 -9.76 21.24
CA THR A 285 21.95 -10.76 21.98
C THR A 285 21.16 -11.58 20.96
N GLY A 286 21.17 -12.91 21.09
CA GLY A 286 20.29 -13.77 20.31
C GLY A 286 18.84 -13.46 20.67
N VAL A 287 18.22 -12.50 19.97
CA VAL A 287 16.81 -12.13 20.16
C VAL A 287 15.99 -13.36 19.75
N PRO A 288 15.34 -14.06 20.70
CA PRO A 288 14.63 -15.27 20.35
C PRO A 288 13.40 -14.92 19.52
N ARG A 289 13.23 -15.59 18.38
CA ARG A 289 12.20 -15.31 17.36
C ARG A 289 10.75 -15.62 17.78
N GLU A 290 10.51 -15.90 19.06
CA GLU A 290 9.22 -16.35 19.55
C GLU A 290 8.48 -15.24 20.29
N LYS A 291 7.17 -15.10 20.06
CA LYS A 291 6.29 -14.08 20.68
C LYS A 291 6.36 -14.01 22.21
N ARG A 292 6.84 -15.05 22.89
CA ARG A 292 7.00 -15.08 24.36
C ARG A 292 8.16 -14.24 24.89
N TYR A 293 9.08 -13.82 24.01
CA TYR A 293 10.21 -12.95 24.36
C TYR A 293 9.97 -11.48 24.02
N LYS A 294 8.68 -11.10 23.83
CA LYS A 294 8.28 -9.70 23.76
C LYS A 294 8.76 -8.95 24.98
N VAL A 295 9.15 -7.70 24.73
CA VAL A 295 9.79 -6.82 25.70
C VAL A 295 8.78 -6.60 26.83
N LYS A 296 9.23 -6.73 28.09
CA LYS A 296 8.35 -6.46 29.24
C LYS A 296 8.18 -4.96 29.39
N GLU A 297 7.03 -4.54 29.91
CA GLU A 297 6.70 -3.14 30.16
C GLU A 297 7.87 -2.42 30.88
N GLY A 298 8.45 -1.40 30.23
CA GLY A 298 9.59 -0.62 30.74
C GLY A 298 10.97 -0.96 30.14
N GLN A 299 11.09 -1.92 29.23
CA GLN A 299 12.34 -2.22 28.52
C GLN A 299 12.42 -1.53 27.13
N HIS A 300 13.63 -1.29 26.63
CA HIS A 300 13.86 -0.61 25.35
C HIS A 300 13.40 -1.47 24.15
N PRO A 301 12.76 -0.87 23.13
CA PRO A 301 12.29 -1.60 21.96
C PRO A 301 13.46 -2.23 21.19
N LEU A 302 13.28 -3.49 20.78
CA LEU A 302 14.29 -4.24 20.04
C LEU A 302 14.04 -4.13 18.53
N ILE A 303 15.00 -3.52 17.81
CA ILE A 303 15.01 -3.42 16.36
C ILE A 303 15.82 -4.60 15.81
N THR A 304 15.21 -5.46 15.00
CA THR A 304 15.90 -6.60 14.38
C THR A 304 16.25 -6.30 12.93
N ILE A 305 17.17 -7.08 12.34
CA ILE A 305 17.50 -6.94 10.91
C ILE A 305 16.30 -7.19 10.00
N ASP A 306 15.33 -7.98 10.43
CA ASP A 306 14.07 -8.22 9.72
C ASP A 306 13.11 -7.01 9.82
N SER A 307 13.33 -6.16 10.83
CA SER A 307 12.66 -4.87 11.02
C SER A 307 13.26 -3.78 10.13
N ILE A 308 14.35 -4.02 9.41
CA ILE A 308 14.94 -3.06 8.46
C ILE A 308 14.69 -3.60 7.05
N ASP A 309 13.88 -2.89 6.27
CA ASP A 309 13.58 -3.32 4.91
C ASP A 309 14.75 -3.07 3.94
N GLU A 310 14.60 -3.49 2.68
CA GLU A 310 15.65 -3.33 1.64
C GLU A 310 15.95 -1.87 1.31
N SER A 311 15.11 -0.92 1.73
CA SER A 311 15.35 0.53 1.60
C SER A 311 16.06 1.15 2.79
N GLY A 312 16.35 0.35 3.84
CA GLY A 312 16.96 0.84 5.08
C GLY A 312 15.96 1.49 6.05
N ILE A 313 14.67 1.45 5.75
CA ILE A 313 13.61 1.98 6.60
C ILE A 313 13.22 0.93 7.65
N ILE A 314 13.00 1.39 8.88
CA ILE A 314 12.56 0.54 9.98
C ILE A 314 11.04 0.32 9.86
N ASP A 315 10.64 -0.94 9.75
CA ASP A 315 9.28 -1.42 9.78
C ASP A 315 8.81 -1.52 11.24
N ASP A 316 8.08 -0.48 11.68
CA ASP A 316 7.56 -0.37 13.05
C ASP A 316 6.69 -1.56 13.48
N GLU A 317 6.03 -2.25 12.54
CA GLU A 317 5.21 -3.43 12.85
C GLU A 317 6.06 -4.67 13.19
N LYS A 318 7.35 -4.61 12.84
CA LYS A 318 8.36 -5.63 13.15
C LYS A 318 9.30 -5.18 14.26
N ILE A 319 9.09 -4.00 14.85
CA ILE A 319 9.76 -3.61 16.09
C ILE A 319 9.13 -4.41 17.23
N TYR A 320 9.98 -5.04 18.04
CA TYR A 320 9.52 -5.77 19.22
C TYR A 320 9.40 -4.78 20.38
N TYR A 321 8.16 -4.38 20.68
CA TYR A 321 7.76 -3.73 21.92
C TYR A 321 7.46 -4.74 23.03
#